data_AF-A0A955XMY3-F1
#
_entry.id   AF-A0A955XMY3-F1
#
_cell.length_a   1.000
_cell.length_b   1.000
_cell.length_c   1.000
_cell.angle_alpha   90.00
_cell.angle_beta   90.00
_cell.angle_gamma   90.00
#
_symmetry.space_group_name_H-M   'P 1'
#
loop_
_entity.id
_entity.type
_entity.pdbx_description
1 polymer ?
#
loop_
_entity_poly.entity_id
_entity_poly.type
_entity_poly.pdbx_seq_one_letter_code
_entity_poly.pdbx_strand_id
1 'polypeptide(L)'
;MSDMLVDLSTKPWFRQAVKSLGLPLPTPQKLRRPKSPWVERPLQDRAVIIGAAQGGALDATLADILPQAGADPHLVGVDAINKAWLAAGEAYGRPPVLHPAGDAPEGVRAHALVFDATAARDADDLRALYDFFHPWLGRLGSNGRVLVFGRPPADQKNADVAGAQAALEGFVRSLAKEIGRKGATAHVVYVSEGAEAHLAPVARFLLSERSAFLTGQPWHVSAKVAAAGGRPVRPLEGRTVLVT
;
A
#
# COMPACT_ATOMS: atom_id res chain seq x y z
N MET A 1 2.43 -26.34 -6.50
CA MET A 1 3.32 -26.41 -7.68
C MET A 1 4.58 -25.62 -7.36
N SER A 2 5.70 -26.32 -7.11
CA SER A 2 7.01 -25.66 -7.07
C SER A 2 7.35 -25.28 -8.51
N ASP A 3 7.54 -23.99 -8.76
CA ASP A 3 7.95 -23.51 -10.06
C ASP A 3 9.46 -23.76 -10.19
N MET A 4 9.79 -24.87 -10.85
CA MET A 4 11.16 -25.35 -11.00
C MET A 4 12.09 -24.26 -11.54
N LEU A 5 11.61 -23.40 -12.45
CA LEU A 5 12.39 -22.31 -13.04
C LEU A 5 12.65 -21.19 -12.03
N VAL A 6 11.67 -20.86 -11.20
CA VAL A 6 11.84 -19.88 -10.12
C VAL A 6 12.82 -20.41 -9.08
N ASP A 7 12.69 -21.66 -8.65
CA ASP A 7 13.63 -22.26 -7.69
C ASP A 7 15.04 -22.39 -8.30
N LEU A 8 15.18 -22.75 -9.58
CA LEU A 8 16.46 -22.79 -10.29
C LEU A 8 17.09 -21.38 -10.41
N SER A 9 16.28 -20.35 -10.62
CA SER A 9 16.71 -18.94 -10.66
C SER A 9 17.24 -18.42 -9.32
N THR A 10 16.95 -19.11 -8.21
CA THR A 10 17.55 -18.79 -6.91
C THR A 10 18.98 -19.31 -6.75
N LYS A 11 19.42 -20.28 -7.58
CA LYS A 11 20.73 -20.91 -7.47
C LYS A 11 21.83 -20.05 -8.12
N PRO A 12 22.99 -19.82 -7.45
CA PRO A 12 24.06 -18.95 -7.97
C PRO A 12 24.61 -19.37 -9.33
N TRP A 13 24.82 -20.66 -9.56
CA TRP A 13 25.37 -21.20 -10.81
C TRP A 13 24.47 -20.92 -12.01
N PHE A 14 23.14 -20.97 -11.82
CA PHE A 14 22.19 -20.73 -12.90
C PHE A 14 22.16 -19.25 -13.28
N ARG A 15 22.24 -18.34 -12.30
CA ARG A 15 22.38 -16.89 -12.58
C ARG A 15 23.64 -16.57 -13.35
N GLN A 16 24.75 -17.24 -13.02
CA GLN A 16 26.03 -17.06 -13.70
C GLN A 16 25.98 -17.57 -15.14
N ALA A 17 25.35 -18.73 -15.38
CA ALA A 17 25.15 -19.28 -16.72
C ALA A 17 24.24 -18.40 -17.60
N VAL A 18 23.13 -17.89 -17.05
CA VAL A 18 22.24 -16.95 -17.77
C VAL A 18 22.98 -15.66 -18.14
N LYS A 19 23.80 -15.13 -17.22
CA LYS A 19 24.62 -13.93 -17.46
C LYS A 19 25.68 -14.16 -18.55
N SER A 20 26.36 -15.32 -18.56
CA SER A 20 27.37 -15.64 -19.58
C SER A 20 26.76 -15.86 -20.97
N LEU A 21 25.50 -16.28 -21.05
CA LEU A 21 24.78 -16.48 -22.30
C LEU A 21 24.14 -15.18 -22.85
N GLY A 22 24.29 -14.05 -22.15
CA GLY A 22 23.72 -12.77 -22.57
C GLY A 22 22.18 -12.77 -22.62
N LEU A 23 21.53 -13.76 -22.00
CA LEU A 23 20.08 -13.89 -22.03
C LEU A 23 19.46 -12.83 -21.11
N PRO A 24 18.56 -11.97 -21.62
CA PRO A 24 17.86 -10.97 -20.80
C PRO A 24 16.72 -11.67 -20.05
N LEU A 25 17.05 -12.64 -19.20
CA LEU A 25 16.09 -13.25 -18.29
C LEU A 25 16.22 -12.55 -16.94
N PRO A 26 15.37 -11.55 -16.63
CA PRO A 26 15.27 -11.07 -15.27
C PRO A 26 14.87 -12.26 -14.40
N THR A 27 15.76 -12.69 -13.49
CA THR A 27 15.43 -13.78 -12.58
C THR A 27 14.19 -13.38 -11.78
N PRO A 28 13.09 -14.13 -11.89
CA PRO A 28 11.81 -13.73 -11.32
C PRO A 28 11.94 -13.59 -9.80
N GLN A 29 11.46 -12.47 -9.27
CA GLN A 29 11.45 -12.26 -7.82
C GLN A 29 10.49 -13.27 -7.18
N LYS A 30 11.00 -14.12 -6.28
CA LYS A 30 10.15 -15.01 -5.49
C LYS A 30 9.21 -14.17 -4.61
N LEU A 31 7.91 -14.35 -4.85
CA LEU A 31 6.84 -13.63 -4.14
C LEU A 31 6.62 -14.24 -2.75
N ARG A 32 6.69 -13.40 -1.72
CA ARG A 32 6.37 -13.81 -0.35
C ARG A 32 4.86 -14.00 -0.22
N ARG A 33 4.47 -15.13 0.36
CA ARG A 33 3.08 -15.53 0.57
C ARG A 33 2.96 -16.09 1.99
N PRO A 34 1.85 -15.83 2.69
CA PRO A 34 1.66 -16.34 4.03
C PRO A 34 1.54 -17.86 4.01
N LYS A 35 2.12 -18.49 5.04
CA LYS A 35 1.98 -19.93 5.31
C LYS A 35 1.05 -20.22 6.49
N SER A 36 0.57 -19.17 7.16
CA SER A 36 -0.27 -19.23 8.35
C SER A 36 -1.66 -18.62 8.09
N PRO A 37 -2.62 -18.84 9.01
CA PRO A 37 -3.90 -18.12 9.03
C PRO A 37 -3.72 -16.61 9.11
N TRP A 38 -4.83 -15.86 9.03
CA TRP A 38 -4.79 -14.42 9.27
C TRP A 38 -4.16 -14.13 10.63
N VAL A 39 -3.30 -13.12 10.68
CA VAL A 39 -2.62 -12.69 11.89
C VAL A 39 -3.12 -11.30 12.25
N GLU A 40 -3.09 -10.99 13.54
CA GLU A 40 -3.61 -9.73 14.04
C GLU A 40 -2.80 -8.54 13.53
N ARG A 41 -1.47 -8.69 13.49
CA ARG A 41 -0.51 -7.65 13.08
C ARG A 41 0.26 -8.07 11.82
N PRO A 42 -0.33 -7.97 10.62
CA PRO A 42 0.34 -8.38 9.38
C PRO A 42 1.52 -7.48 9.00
N LEU A 43 1.63 -6.29 9.60
CA LEU A 43 2.68 -5.30 9.36
C LEU A 43 3.65 -5.17 10.53
N GLN A 44 3.66 -6.13 11.45
CA GLN A 44 4.53 -6.14 12.63
C GLN A 44 5.98 -5.75 12.28
N ASP A 45 6.45 -4.64 12.88
CA ASP A 45 7.81 -4.08 12.73
C ASP A 45 8.18 -3.72 11.28
N ARG A 46 7.18 -3.33 10.48
CA ARG A 46 7.36 -2.87 9.10
C ARG A 46 7.22 -1.36 9.02
N ALA A 47 8.26 -0.70 8.52
CA ALA A 47 8.21 0.72 8.16
C ALA A 47 7.20 0.97 7.03
N VAL A 48 6.20 1.79 7.31
CA VAL A 48 5.21 2.26 6.35
C VAL A 48 5.34 3.77 6.21
N ILE A 49 5.72 4.20 5.01
CA ILE A 49 5.90 5.61 4.68
C ILE A 49 4.55 6.16 4.23
N ILE A 50 4.13 7.26 4.84
CA ILE A 50 2.78 7.83 4.69
C ILE A 50 2.94 9.29 4.27
N GLY A 51 2.26 9.64 3.18
CA GLY A 51 2.11 11.03 2.73
C GLY A 51 0.66 11.31 2.37
N ALA A 52 0.34 12.59 2.21
CA ALA A 52 -0.99 13.03 1.81
C ALA A 52 -0.88 14.27 0.93
N ALA A 53 -1.84 14.43 0.01
CA ALA A 53 -2.15 15.72 -0.57
C ALA A 53 -2.65 16.66 0.54
N GLN A 54 -2.43 17.95 0.37
CA GLN A 54 -2.86 18.94 1.35
C GLN A 54 -4.38 18.85 1.57
N GLY A 55 -4.81 18.58 2.81
CA GLY A 55 -6.22 18.38 3.14
C GLY A 55 -6.76 16.96 2.96
N GLY A 56 -5.89 15.94 2.82
CA GLY A 56 -6.28 14.52 2.78
C GLY A 56 -7.24 14.12 3.90
N ALA A 57 -8.27 13.35 3.57
CA ALA A 57 -9.39 13.03 4.46
C ALA A 57 -9.18 11.75 5.29
N LEU A 58 -8.13 10.97 5.05
CA LEU A 58 -7.96 9.63 5.63
C LEU A 58 -6.96 9.60 6.79
N ASP A 59 -6.45 10.74 7.23
CA ASP A 59 -5.36 10.82 8.20
C ASP A 59 -5.69 10.09 9.52
N ALA A 60 -6.86 10.35 10.10
CA ALA A 60 -7.33 9.65 11.31
C ALA A 60 -7.61 8.16 11.07
N THR A 61 -8.15 7.82 9.91
CA THR A 61 -8.46 6.44 9.51
C THR A 61 -7.18 5.60 9.36
N LEU A 62 -6.15 6.16 8.72
CA LEU A 62 -4.85 5.50 8.56
C LEU A 62 -4.10 5.41 9.89
N ALA A 63 -4.22 6.43 10.75
CA ALA A 63 -3.68 6.41 12.10
C ALA A 63 -4.29 5.31 12.97
N ASP A 64 -5.56 4.95 12.78
CA ASP A 64 -6.17 3.81 13.46
C ASP A 64 -5.70 2.46 12.86
N ILE A 65 -5.72 2.34 11.54
CA ILE A 65 -5.47 1.07 10.84
C ILE A 65 -4.01 0.61 10.95
N LEU A 66 -3.05 1.48 10.66
CA LEU A 66 -1.66 1.07 10.42
C LEU A 66 -0.93 0.65 11.70
N PRO A 67 -0.92 1.43 12.79
CA PRO A 67 -0.34 1.02 14.08
C PRO A 67 -1.01 -0.24 14.66
N GLN A 68 -2.34 -0.34 14.56
CA GLN A 68 -3.07 -1.54 14.99
C GLN A 68 -2.70 -2.78 14.17
N ALA A 69 -2.32 -2.62 12.90
CA ALA A 69 -1.76 -3.69 12.06
C ALA A 69 -0.28 -4.01 12.37
N GLY A 70 0.34 -3.28 13.29
CA GLY A 70 1.72 -3.46 13.75
C GLY A 70 2.76 -2.67 12.97
N ALA A 71 2.34 -1.75 12.09
CA ALA A 71 3.25 -0.93 11.29
C ALA A 71 3.99 0.10 12.14
N ASP A 72 5.21 0.44 11.70
CA ASP A 72 5.97 1.61 12.17
C ASP A 72 5.70 2.78 11.23
N PRO A 73 4.92 3.79 11.65
CA PRO A 73 4.50 4.87 10.76
C PRO A 73 5.60 5.93 10.60
N HIS A 74 5.89 6.27 9.34
CA HIS A 74 6.80 7.35 8.97
C HIS A 74 6.03 8.38 8.14
N LEU A 75 5.73 9.53 8.72
CA LEU A 75 4.95 10.60 8.07
C LEU A 75 5.89 11.52 7.30
N VAL A 76 5.55 11.84 6.05
CA VAL A 76 6.38 12.64 5.14
C VAL A 76 5.63 13.90 4.74
N GLY A 77 6.32 15.04 4.78
CA GLY A 77 5.78 16.30 4.25
C GLY A 77 4.64 16.90 5.07
N VAL A 78 4.56 16.57 6.35
CA VAL A 78 3.64 17.18 7.31
C VAL A 78 4.42 18.01 8.33
N ASP A 79 3.89 19.18 8.68
CA ASP A 79 4.56 20.11 9.60
C ASP A 79 4.57 19.60 11.05
N ALA A 80 3.54 18.86 11.44
CA ALA A 80 3.40 18.31 12.79
C ALA A 80 2.60 17.01 12.79
N ILE A 81 2.92 16.13 13.75
CA ILE A 81 2.14 14.91 14.01
C ILE A 81 0.80 15.33 14.62
N ASN A 82 -0.31 14.98 13.96
CA ASN A 82 -1.64 15.27 14.47
C ASN A 82 -2.00 14.39 15.69
N LYS A 83 -3.11 14.73 16.38
CA LYS A 83 -3.56 14.01 17.58
C LYS A 83 -3.89 12.54 17.34
N ALA A 84 -4.40 12.19 16.17
CA ALA A 84 -4.77 10.81 15.86
C ALA A 84 -3.54 9.91 15.79
N TRP A 85 -2.48 10.37 15.12
CA TRP A 85 -1.21 9.66 15.05
C TRP A 85 -0.49 9.55 16.40
N LEU A 86 -0.54 10.60 17.23
CA LEU A 86 0.00 10.56 18.59
C LEU A 86 -0.74 9.53 19.47
N ALA A 87 -2.08 9.58 19.49
CA ALA A 87 -2.90 8.68 20.28
C ALA A 87 -2.73 7.22 19.84
N ALA A 88 -2.68 6.96 18.54
CA ALA A 88 -2.43 5.61 18.02
C ALA A 88 -1.01 5.12 18.37
N GLY A 89 -0.01 6.00 18.30
CA GLY A 89 1.36 5.69 18.69
C GLY A 89 1.48 5.28 20.16
N GLU A 90 0.79 5.99 21.05
CA GLU A 90 0.70 5.65 22.47
C GLU A 90 -0.04 4.32 22.70
N ALA A 91 -1.23 4.16 22.10
CA ALA A 91 -2.08 2.99 22.30
C ALA A 91 -1.44 1.67 21.85
N TYR A 92 -0.65 1.70 20.78
CA TYR A 92 -0.06 0.49 20.18
C TYR A 92 1.46 0.38 20.37
N GLY A 93 2.10 1.36 21.02
CA GLY A 93 3.56 1.39 21.21
C GLY A 93 4.33 1.59 19.90
N ARG A 94 3.79 2.42 19.00
CA ARG A 94 4.28 2.66 17.64
C ARG A 94 4.33 4.16 17.34
N PRO A 95 5.16 4.95 18.05
CA PRO A 95 5.20 6.39 17.86
C PRO A 95 5.58 6.74 16.41
N PRO A 96 4.83 7.65 15.75
CA PRO A 96 5.15 8.07 14.39
C PRO A 96 6.44 8.87 14.33
N VAL A 97 7.19 8.67 13.24
CA VAL A 97 8.41 9.42 12.95
C VAL A 97 8.11 10.42 11.83
N LEU A 98 8.45 11.69 12.04
CA LEU A 98 8.37 12.71 11.00
C LEU A 98 9.60 12.70 10.11
N HIS A 99 9.36 12.88 8.82
CA HIS A 99 10.39 13.19 7.83
C HIS A 99 9.98 14.44 7.04
N PRO A 100 10.94 15.32 6.72
CA PRO A 100 10.67 16.44 5.83
C PRO A 100 10.26 15.93 4.44
N ALA A 101 9.61 16.80 3.65
CA ALA A 101 9.48 16.57 2.23
C ALA A 101 10.87 16.55 1.57
N GLY A 102 11.02 15.79 0.48
CA GLY A 102 12.28 15.65 -0.26
C GLY A 102 12.93 14.27 -0.10
N ASP A 103 14.26 14.24 -0.08
CA ASP A 103 15.01 12.99 -0.14
C ASP A 103 14.71 12.04 1.02
N ALA A 104 14.55 10.75 0.69
CA ALA A 104 14.33 9.73 1.70
C ALA A 104 15.57 9.60 2.61
N PRO A 105 15.42 9.70 3.94
CA PRO A 105 16.52 9.66 4.89
C PRO A 105 17.32 8.36 4.79
N GLU A 106 18.58 8.44 5.18
CA GLU A 106 19.44 7.27 5.25
C GLU A 106 18.93 6.25 6.29
N GLY A 107 19.21 4.96 6.05
CA GLY A 107 18.86 3.88 6.97
C GLY A 107 17.40 3.43 6.97
N VAL A 108 16.44 4.23 6.48
CA VAL A 108 15.03 3.83 6.43
C VAL A 108 14.74 3.00 5.19
N ARG A 109 14.29 1.76 5.38
CA ARG A 109 13.87 0.87 4.29
C ARG A 109 12.36 0.65 4.32
N ALA A 110 11.67 1.23 3.35
CA ALA A 110 10.22 1.13 3.26
C ALA A 110 9.76 -0.31 2.95
N HIS A 111 8.81 -0.82 3.75
CA HIS A 111 8.00 -1.98 3.38
C HIS A 111 6.82 -1.56 2.50
N ALA A 112 6.16 -0.46 2.86
CA ALA A 112 5.06 0.08 2.09
C ALA A 112 5.14 1.60 1.95
N LEU A 113 4.61 2.10 0.83
CA LEU A 113 4.38 3.52 0.56
C LEU A 113 2.87 3.73 0.44
N VAL A 114 2.33 4.64 1.24
CA VAL A 114 0.90 4.92 1.33
C VAL A 114 0.71 6.41 1.10
N PHE A 115 -0.15 6.76 0.14
CA PHE A 115 -0.43 8.15 -0.18
C PHE A 115 -1.93 8.43 -0.18
N ASP A 116 -2.37 9.43 0.58
CA ASP A 116 -3.74 9.94 0.55
C ASP A 116 -3.89 11.07 -0.48
N ALA A 117 -4.47 10.77 -1.64
CA ALA A 117 -4.80 11.73 -2.70
C ALA A 117 -6.30 12.11 -2.71
N THR A 118 -7.06 11.83 -1.64
CA THR A 118 -8.50 12.14 -1.59
C THR A 118 -8.82 13.62 -1.75
N ALA A 119 -7.87 14.51 -1.47
CA ALA A 119 -7.99 15.95 -1.61
C ALA A 119 -7.50 16.52 -2.95
N ALA A 120 -6.99 15.68 -3.87
CA ALA A 120 -6.55 16.14 -5.19
C ALA A 120 -7.76 16.57 -6.03
N ARG A 121 -7.73 17.80 -6.55
CA ARG A 121 -8.85 18.45 -7.26
C ARG A 121 -8.58 18.71 -8.72
N ASP A 122 -7.32 18.80 -9.12
CA ASP A 122 -6.93 19.10 -10.49
C ASP A 122 -5.59 18.44 -10.84
N ALA A 123 -5.07 18.72 -12.04
CA ALA A 123 -3.82 18.16 -12.52
C ALA A 123 -2.59 18.67 -11.76
N ASP A 124 -2.63 19.87 -11.19
CA ASP A 124 -1.51 20.46 -10.45
C ASP A 124 -1.34 19.74 -9.11
N ASP A 125 -2.44 19.42 -8.43
CA ASP A 125 -2.43 18.63 -7.18
C ASP A 125 -1.77 17.24 -7.36
N LEU A 126 -1.81 16.65 -8.56
CA LEU A 126 -1.20 15.35 -8.85
C LEU A 126 0.32 15.36 -8.77
N ARG A 127 0.95 16.55 -8.79
CA ARG A 127 2.40 16.69 -8.59
C ARG A 127 2.85 16.11 -7.26
N ALA A 128 1.99 16.17 -6.23
CA ALA A 128 2.28 15.62 -4.91
C ALA A 128 2.57 14.11 -4.92
N LEU A 129 2.00 13.36 -5.88
CA LEU A 129 2.34 11.94 -6.07
C LEU A 129 3.81 11.77 -6.43
N TYR A 130 4.32 12.58 -7.38
CA TYR A 130 5.70 12.51 -7.80
C TYR A 130 6.63 12.87 -6.63
N ASP A 131 6.37 14.00 -5.97
CA ASP A 131 7.22 14.50 -4.89
C ASP A 131 7.26 13.52 -3.69
N PHE A 132 6.17 12.81 -3.43
CA PHE A 132 6.13 11.75 -2.42
C PHE A 132 6.79 10.44 -2.86
N PHE A 133 6.45 9.90 -4.02
CA PHE A 133 6.92 8.55 -4.41
C PHE A 133 8.38 8.56 -4.86
N HIS A 134 8.79 9.55 -5.65
CA HIS A 134 10.11 9.57 -6.31
C HIS A 134 11.29 9.31 -5.34
N PRO A 135 11.38 9.97 -4.17
CA PRO A 135 12.48 9.75 -3.22
C PRO A 135 12.49 8.35 -2.60
N TRP A 136 11.31 7.74 -2.46
CA TRP A 136 11.13 6.51 -1.70
C TRP A 136 11.12 5.23 -2.56
N LEU A 137 10.89 5.33 -3.87
CA LEU A 137 10.85 4.16 -4.76
C LEU A 137 12.16 3.38 -4.78
N GLY A 138 13.30 4.07 -4.66
CA GLY A 138 14.62 3.44 -4.50
C GLY A 138 14.71 2.61 -3.22
N ARG A 139 14.14 3.12 -2.12
CA ARG A 139 14.16 2.53 -0.77
C ARG A 139 13.12 1.43 -0.55
N LEU A 140 12.12 1.32 -1.43
CA LEU A 140 11.11 0.25 -1.35
C LEU A 140 11.78 -1.13 -1.44
N GLY A 141 11.56 -1.96 -0.43
CA GLY A 141 12.09 -3.33 -0.36
C GLY A 141 11.52 -4.27 -1.43
N SER A 142 12.09 -5.47 -1.53
CA SER A 142 11.48 -6.53 -2.33
C SER A 142 10.16 -6.96 -1.69
N ASN A 143 9.18 -7.32 -2.51
CA ASN A 143 7.81 -7.58 -2.07
C ASN A 143 7.19 -6.38 -1.34
N GLY A 144 7.56 -5.16 -1.72
CA GLY A 144 6.97 -3.94 -1.16
C GLY A 144 5.50 -3.75 -1.57
N ARG A 145 4.84 -2.77 -0.95
CA ARG A 145 3.43 -2.43 -1.22
C ARG A 145 3.27 -0.94 -1.47
N VAL A 146 2.46 -0.58 -2.45
CA VAL A 146 2.09 0.81 -2.73
C VAL A 146 0.58 0.93 -2.72
N LEU A 147 0.05 1.83 -1.90
CA LEU A 147 -1.37 2.21 -1.93
C LEU A 147 -1.50 3.70 -2.17
N VAL A 148 -2.36 4.06 -3.13
CA VAL A 148 -2.84 5.42 -3.33
C VAL A 148 -4.32 5.44 -3.00
N PHE A 149 -4.76 6.32 -2.12
CA PHE A 149 -6.16 6.51 -1.81
C PHE A 149 -6.73 7.70 -2.58
N GLY A 150 -7.96 7.55 -3.07
CA GLY A 150 -8.66 8.62 -3.77
C GLY A 150 -10.16 8.59 -3.47
N ARG A 151 -10.92 9.50 -4.08
CA ARG A 151 -12.37 9.48 -4.10
C ARG A 151 -12.87 8.92 -5.45
N PRO A 152 -13.97 8.17 -5.49
CA PRO A 152 -14.47 7.61 -6.75
C PRO A 152 -14.74 8.74 -7.78
N PRO A 153 -14.16 8.68 -8.99
CA PRO A 153 -14.37 9.72 -10.01
C PRO A 153 -15.84 9.92 -10.37
N ALA A 154 -16.61 8.84 -10.40
CA ALA A 154 -18.04 8.86 -10.71
C ALA A 154 -18.90 9.55 -9.64
N ASP A 155 -18.39 9.69 -8.42
CA ASP A 155 -19.10 10.37 -7.32
C ASP A 155 -18.82 11.89 -7.33
N GLN A 156 -17.87 12.36 -8.16
CA GLN A 156 -17.43 13.77 -8.17
C GLN A 156 -18.37 14.63 -9.02
N LYS A 157 -18.74 15.80 -8.49
CA LYS A 157 -19.60 16.78 -9.17
C LYS A 157 -18.83 17.72 -10.10
N ASN A 158 -17.55 17.94 -9.83
CA ASN A 158 -16.68 18.80 -10.63
C ASN A 158 -15.82 17.94 -11.56
N ALA A 159 -15.73 18.34 -12.83
CA ALA A 159 -15.03 17.58 -13.87
C ALA A 159 -13.51 17.52 -13.66
N ASP A 160 -12.89 18.58 -13.16
CA ASP A 160 -11.45 18.62 -12.87
C ASP A 160 -11.12 17.66 -11.73
N VAL A 161 -11.96 17.65 -10.68
CA VAL A 161 -11.81 16.72 -9.55
C VAL A 161 -12.01 15.28 -10.02
N ALA A 162 -13.03 15.01 -10.83
CA ALA A 162 -13.24 13.70 -11.43
C ALA A 162 -12.03 13.26 -12.27
N GLY A 163 -11.48 14.17 -13.07
CA GLY A 163 -10.29 13.95 -13.90
C GLY A 163 -9.04 13.63 -13.08
N ALA A 164 -8.76 14.43 -12.04
CA ALA A 164 -7.64 14.22 -11.14
C ALA A 164 -7.74 12.87 -10.42
N GLN A 165 -8.91 12.54 -9.88
CA GLN A 165 -9.14 11.26 -9.23
C GLN A 165 -9.02 10.08 -10.21
N ALA A 166 -9.51 10.21 -11.44
CA ALA A 166 -9.39 9.17 -12.46
C ALA A 166 -7.92 8.95 -12.89
N ALA A 167 -7.12 10.01 -12.93
CA ALA A 167 -5.70 9.94 -13.30
C ALA A 167 -4.86 9.07 -12.33
N LEU A 168 -5.30 8.92 -11.08
CA LEU A 168 -4.64 8.07 -10.08
C LEU A 168 -4.50 6.62 -10.56
N GLU A 169 -5.50 6.09 -11.28
CA GLU A 169 -5.44 4.74 -11.82
C GLU A 169 -4.33 4.60 -12.87
N GLY A 170 -4.20 5.58 -13.77
CA GLY A 170 -3.14 5.62 -14.79
C GLY A 170 -1.75 5.68 -14.16
N PHE A 171 -1.58 6.53 -13.14
CA PHE A 171 -0.37 6.61 -12.34
C PHE A 171 -0.02 5.26 -11.70
N VAL A 172 -0.96 4.65 -10.97
CA VAL A 172 -0.75 3.37 -10.27
C VAL A 172 -0.43 2.24 -11.23
N ARG A 173 -1.11 2.15 -12.38
CA ARG A 173 -0.83 1.11 -13.40
C ARG A 173 0.57 1.24 -13.99
N SER A 174 1.03 2.47 -14.19
CA SER A 174 2.40 2.75 -14.66
C SER A 174 3.41 2.39 -13.59
N LEU A 175 3.17 2.82 -12.34
CA LEU A 175 4.02 2.53 -11.20
C LEU A 175 4.15 1.02 -10.94
N ALA A 176 3.06 0.26 -11.05
CA ALA A 176 3.04 -1.19 -10.90
C ALA A 176 4.02 -1.89 -11.87
N LYS A 177 4.13 -1.39 -13.11
CA LYS A 177 5.07 -1.92 -14.11
C LYS A 177 6.52 -1.58 -13.75
N GLU A 178 6.77 -0.38 -13.25
CA GLU A 178 8.10 0.08 -12.85
C GLU A 178 8.67 -0.71 -11.67
N ILE A 179 7.85 -0.94 -10.63
CA ILE A 179 8.29 -1.62 -9.41
C ILE A 179 8.19 -3.15 -9.48
N GLY A 180 7.58 -3.70 -10.55
CA GLY A 180 7.30 -5.13 -10.69
C GLY A 180 8.54 -6.03 -10.58
N ARG A 181 9.72 -5.55 -11.00
CA ARG A 181 11.00 -6.26 -10.82
C ARG A 181 11.36 -6.57 -9.36
N LYS A 182 10.81 -5.81 -8.42
CA LYS A 182 10.96 -6.02 -6.97
C LYS A 182 9.95 -7.02 -6.40
N GLY A 183 9.04 -7.56 -7.22
CA GLY A 183 7.88 -8.32 -6.75
C GLY A 183 6.92 -7.47 -5.89
N ALA A 184 7.02 -6.14 -6.01
CA ALA A 184 6.18 -5.19 -5.30
C ALA A 184 4.85 -4.99 -6.03
N THR A 185 3.81 -4.58 -5.31
CA THR A 185 2.48 -4.34 -5.87
C THR A 185 2.05 -2.90 -5.65
N ALA A 186 1.23 -2.37 -6.55
CA ALA A 186 0.65 -1.03 -6.44
C ALA A 186 -0.86 -1.07 -6.70
N HIS A 187 -1.65 -0.36 -5.90
CA HIS A 187 -3.10 -0.26 -6.05
C HIS A 187 -3.60 1.15 -5.80
N VAL A 188 -4.70 1.49 -6.47
CA VAL A 188 -5.53 2.64 -6.10
C VAL A 188 -6.74 2.11 -5.35
N VAL A 189 -7.07 2.74 -4.24
CA VAL A 189 -8.25 2.43 -3.43
C VAL A 189 -9.12 3.68 -3.35
N TYR A 190 -10.21 3.67 -4.09
CA TYR A 190 -11.21 4.71 -4.05
C TYR A 190 -12.15 4.48 -2.87
N VAL A 191 -12.22 5.45 -1.96
CA VAL A 191 -13.04 5.40 -0.75
C VAL A 191 -14.16 6.41 -0.91
N SER A 192 -15.41 5.96 -1.04
CA SER A 192 -16.56 6.87 -1.02
C SER A 192 -16.61 7.63 0.31
N GLU A 193 -17.11 8.85 0.29
CA GLU A 193 -17.32 9.61 1.54
C GLU A 193 -18.21 8.84 2.51
N GLY A 194 -17.82 8.78 3.78
CA GLY A 194 -18.52 8.02 4.81
C GLY A 194 -18.21 6.52 4.82
N ALA A 195 -17.37 6.02 3.91
CA ALA A 195 -16.98 4.61 3.85
C ALA A 195 -15.67 4.29 4.62
N GLU A 196 -15.11 5.26 5.35
CA GLU A 196 -13.82 5.13 6.03
C GLU A 196 -13.76 3.94 7.01
N ALA A 197 -14.87 3.64 7.69
CA ALA A 197 -15.00 2.50 8.60
C ALA A 197 -14.82 1.13 7.90
N HIS A 198 -14.91 1.07 6.57
CA HIS A 198 -14.77 -0.17 5.79
C HIS A 198 -13.36 -0.36 5.24
N LEU A 199 -12.47 0.61 5.44
CA LEU A 199 -11.14 0.61 4.84
C LEU A 199 -10.18 -0.39 5.48
N ALA A 200 -10.30 -0.61 6.79
CA ALA A 200 -9.39 -1.44 7.58
C ALA A 200 -9.10 -2.84 6.98
N PRO A 201 -10.11 -3.68 6.66
CA PRO A 201 -9.85 -5.00 6.08
C PRO A 201 -9.18 -4.93 4.70
N VAL A 202 -9.53 -3.94 3.88
CA VAL A 202 -8.97 -3.76 2.53
C VAL A 202 -7.50 -3.35 2.60
N ALA A 203 -7.19 -2.33 3.40
CA ALA A 203 -5.82 -1.85 3.60
C ALA A 203 -4.94 -2.97 4.19
N ARG A 204 -5.42 -3.69 5.23
CA ARG A 204 -4.69 -4.82 5.82
C ARG A 204 -4.42 -5.94 4.82
N PHE A 205 -5.40 -6.29 3.98
CA PHE A 205 -5.20 -7.30 2.94
C PHE A 205 -4.14 -6.86 1.93
N LEU A 206 -4.29 -5.66 1.37
CA LEU A 206 -3.43 -5.16 0.30
C LEU A 206 -2.00 -4.89 0.77
N LEU A 207 -1.82 -4.44 2.01
CA LEU A 207 -0.48 -4.22 2.60
C LEU A 207 0.20 -5.52 3.06
N SER A 208 -0.50 -6.66 3.07
CA SER A 208 0.06 -7.93 3.53
C SER A 208 0.67 -8.78 2.40
N GLU A 209 1.29 -9.90 2.78
CA GLU A 209 1.75 -10.92 1.82
C GLU A 209 0.61 -11.69 1.13
N ARG A 210 -0.66 -11.50 1.54
CA ARG A 210 -1.82 -12.16 0.91
C ARG A 210 -2.15 -11.60 -0.46
N SER A 211 -1.85 -10.33 -0.71
CA SER A 211 -2.07 -9.65 -1.99
C SER A 211 -0.94 -9.83 -2.99
N ALA A 212 0.00 -10.78 -2.77
CA ALA A 212 1.27 -10.85 -3.51
C ALA A 212 1.15 -10.95 -5.05
N PHE A 213 0.00 -11.39 -5.57
CA PHE A 213 -0.24 -11.54 -7.01
C PHE A 213 -1.25 -10.55 -7.58
N LEU A 214 -1.73 -9.60 -6.77
CA LEU A 214 -2.63 -8.54 -7.21
C LEU A 214 -1.79 -7.28 -7.37
N THR A 215 -1.84 -6.62 -8.53
CA THR A 215 -1.15 -5.35 -8.77
C THR A 215 -1.82 -4.57 -9.90
N GLY A 216 -1.70 -3.24 -9.88
CA GLY A 216 -2.29 -2.33 -10.87
C GLY A 216 -3.81 -2.33 -10.89
N GLN A 217 -4.45 -2.72 -9.78
CA GLN A 217 -5.91 -2.86 -9.69
C GLN A 217 -6.55 -1.69 -8.95
N PRO A 218 -7.69 -1.15 -9.43
CA PRO A 218 -8.56 -0.27 -8.65
C PRO A 218 -9.42 -1.07 -7.67
N TRP A 219 -9.60 -0.52 -6.48
CA TRP A 219 -10.50 -1.05 -5.44
C TRP A 219 -11.49 0.04 -5.05
N HIS A 220 -12.76 -0.33 -4.86
CA HIS A 220 -13.80 0.60 -4.46
C HIS A 220 -14.37 0.21 -3.09
N VAL A 221 -14.25 1.11 -2.13
CA VAL A 221 -14.76 0.95 -0.77
C VAL A 221 -15.96 1.88 -0.60
N SER A 222 -17.13 1.31 -0.33
CA SER A 222 -18.39 2.05 -0.16
C SER A 222 -19.11 1.66 1.13
N ALA A 223 -20.00 2.53 1.60
CA ALA A 223 -20.81 2.32 2.80
C ALA A 223 -22.14 1.59 2.53
N LYS A 224 -22.25 0.83 1.43
CA LYS A 224 -23.51 0.17 1.00
C LYS A 224 -23.96 -1.00 1.89
N VAL A 225 -23.06 -1.50 2.74
CA VAL A 225 -23.31 -2.61 3.66
C VAL A 225 -22.87 -2.21 5.06
N ALA A 226 -23.27 -2.94 6.10
CA ALA A 226 -22.73 -2.69 7.43
C ALA A 226 -21.22 -2.96 7.46
N ALA A 227 -20.46 -2.12 8.18
CA ALA A 227 -19.06 -2.35 8.44
C ALA A 227 -18.86 -3.72 9.09
N ALA A 228 -17.79 -4.42 8.72
CA ALA A 228 -17.49 -5.71 9.31
C ALA A 228 -17.14 -5.53 10.79
N GLY A 229 -18.02 -6.00 11.68
CA GLY A 229 -17.68 -6.22 13.09
C GLY A 229 -16.99 -7.58 13.25
N GLY A 230 -15.85 -7.64 13.95
CA GLY A 230 -15.21 -8.92 14.30
C GLY A 230 -13.69 -8.89 14.38
N ARG A 231 -13.11 -10.04 14.74
CA ARG A 231 -11.66 -10.22 14.91
C ARG A 231 -10.98 -10.40 13.55
N PRO A 232 -9.92 -9.63 13.22
CA PRO A 232 -9.19 -9.76 11.94
C PRO A 232 -8.60 -11.16 11.67
N VAL A 233 -8.36 -11.94 12.72
CA VAL A 233 -7.66 -13.24 12.69
C VAL A 233 -8.55 -14.38 12.17
N ARG A 234 -9.87 -14.31 12.40
CA ARG A 234 -10.83 -15.35 11.99
C ARG A 234 -12.11 -14.73 11.43
N PRO A 235 -12.04 -13.99 10.31
CA PRO A 235 -13.16 -13.19 9.81
C PRO A 235 -14.37 -14.03 9.35
N LEU A 236 -14.19 -15.33 9.12
CA LEU A 236 -15.22 -16.27 8.67
C LEU A 236 -15.62 -17.28 9.75
N GLU A 237 -15.21 -17.10 11.01
CA GLU A 237 -15.60 -18.00 12.10
C GLU A 237 -17.13 -18.05 12.23
N GLY A 238 -17.68 -19.26 12.31
CA GLY A 238 -19.14 -19.48 12.36
C GLY A 238 -19.86 -19.22 11.03
N ARG A 239 -19.15 -19.00 9.92
CA ARG A 239 -19.75 -18.84 8.59
C ARG A 239 -19.65 -20.15 7.80
N THR A 240 -20.74 -20.50 7.11
CA THR A 240 -20.75 -21.59 6.13
C THR A 240 -20.42 -21.02 4.76
N VAL A 241 -19.41 -21.57 4.10
CA VAL A 241 -18.99 -21.16 2.75
C VAL A 241 -19.18 -22.36 1.82
N LEU A 242 -19.99 -22.19 0.78
CA LEU A 242 -20.12 -23.17 -0.30
C LEU A 242 -19.18 -22.76 -1.44
N VAL A 243 -18.27 -23.66 -1.81
CA VAL A 243 -17.35 -23.50 -2.94
C VAL A 243 -17.68 -24.60 -3.94
N THR A 244 -18.17 -24.19 -5.12
CA THR A 244 -18.47 -25.09 -6.24
C THR A 244 -17.23 -25.38 -7.07
#